data_AF-A0A9X8IZB4-F1
#
_entry.id   AF-A0A9X8IZB4-F1
#
_cell.length_a   1.000
_cell.length_b   1.000
_cell.length_c   1.000
_cell.angle_alpha   90.00
_cell.angle_beta   90.00
_cell.angle_gamma   90.00
#
_symmetry.space_group_name_H-M   'P 1'
#
loop_
_entity.id
_entity.type
_entity.pdbx_description
1 polymer ?
#
loop_
_entity_poly.entity_id
_entity_poly.type
_entity_poly.pdbx_seq_one_letter_code
_entity_poly.pdbx_strand_id
1 'polypeptide(L)'
;MKKQISLLLGSIMLTGGILAGCGSEDAPTERKEKATSAEQKDVSNKSEKDEKSTLNLSKVGQKAKADGNEAELMKIKEVNQTVDIAPIKYTVKNMKIIKMNKVNKSTESFLLQYTGGSNLPENLHYIQIQYSVENTSDQNVDFSGLDKVVLNNGEQLNAIGNDFIWEKEDNDSKFYGKVKKEGSVGLFIKGKPEEITSAKLIFSNTVNPEGYETITKEQQAEFQF
;
A
#
# COMPACT_ATOMS: atom_id res chain seq x y z
N MET A 1 15.50 12.03 -53.18
CA MET A 1 14.80 12.76 -54.26
C MET A 1 13.46 13.24 -53.73
N LYS A 2 13.12 14.48 -54.05
CA LYS A 2 11.89 15.19 -53.67
C LYS A 2 10.66 14.43 -54.18
N LYS A 3 9.55 14.48 -53.43
CA LYS A 3 8.30 15.12 -53.91
C LYS A 3 7.21 15.12 -52.83
N GLN A 4 6.82 16.33 -52.46
CA GLN A 4 5.51 16.66 -51.92
C GLN A 4 4.45 16.63 -53.04
N ILE A 5 3.21 16.29 -52.67
CA ILE A 5 1.94 16.59 -53.38
C ILE A 5 0.89 16.75 -52.26
N SER A 6 0.50 17.97 -51.87
CA SER A 6 -0.59 18.84 -52.37
C SER A 6 -2.00 18.25 -52.10
N LEU A 7 -2.76 18.75 -51.10
CA LEU A 7 -3.68 19.92 -51.11
C LEU A 7 -4.95 19.70 -51.96
N LEU A 8 -6.14 19.60 -51.32
CA LEU A 8 -7.38 20.31 -51.72
C LEU A 8 -8.58 20.09 -50.78
N LEU A 9 -9.44 21.12 -50.83
CA LEU A 9 -10.51 21.62 -49.96
C LEU A 9 -11.77 20.74 -49.81
N GLY A 10 -12.54 21.05 -48.76
CA GLY A 10 -13.98 20.76 -48.68
C GLY A 10 -14.69 21.39 -47.48
N SER A 11 -14.93 22.71 -47.53
CA SER A 11 -15.84 23.45 -46.62
C SER A 11 -17.29 23.06 -46.88
N ILE A 12 -18.07 22.72 -45.84
CA ILE A 12 -19.54 22.90 -45.82
C ILE A 12 -19.93 23.47 -44.44
N MET A 13 -20.28 24.75 -44.45
CA MET A 13 -21.11 25.42 -43.45
C MET A 13 -22.57 25.33 -43.91
N LEU A 14 -23.50 24.99 -43.01
CA LEU A 14 -24.94 25.32 -43.15
C LEU A 14 -25.60 25.43 -41.77
N THR A 15 -25.66 26.68 -41.30
CA THR A 15 -26.79 27.39 -40.67
C THR A 15 -27.92 26.60 -40.00
N GLY A 16 -28.05 26.79 -38.68
CA GLY A 16 -29.15 27.52 -38.03
C GLY A 16 -30.61 27.06 -38.23
N GLY A 17 -31.23 26.60 -37.14
CA GLY A 17 -32.68 26.53 -36.96
C GLY A 17 -33.04 26.93 -35.54
N ILE A 18 -33.56 28.16 -35.37
CA ILE A 18 -34.24 28.63 -34.16
C ILE A 18 -35.72 28.31 -34.39
N LEU A 19 -36.35 27.55 -33.49
CA LEU A 19 -37.80 27.50 -33.39
C LEU A 19 -38.20 28.01 -32.01
N ALA A 20 -38.64 29.27 -32.01
CA ALA A 20 -39.43 29.86 -30.95
C ALA A 20 -40.82 29.21 -30.98
N GLY A 21 -41.22 28.57 -29.88
CA GLY A 21 -42.60 28.30 -29.54
C GLY A 21 -43.02 29.28 -28.45
N CYS A 22 -43.92 30.20 -28.78
CA CYS A 22 -44.51 31.17 -27.85
C CYS A 22 -46.01 30.87 -27.72
N GLY A 23 -46.54 31.02 -26.50
CA GLY A 23 -47.96 30.97 -26.16
C GLY A 23 -48.16 30.22 -24.84
N SER A 24 -48.47 30.82 -23.71
CA SER A 24 -49.06 32.14 -23.40
C SER A 24 -48.68 32.57 -21.98
N GLU A 25 -48.62 33.89 -21.76
CA GLU A 25 -48.28 34.57 -20.50
C GLU A 25 -49.25 34.27 -19.35
N ASP A 26 -48.68 34.01 -18.17
CA ASP A 26 -49.00 34.67 -16.90
C ASP A 26 -47.89 34.33 -15.88
N ALA A 27 -47.18 35.36 -15.40
CA ALA A 27 -46.30 35.29 -14.22
C ALA A 27 -47.08 35.87 -13.01
N PRO A 28 -46.72 35.63 -11.73
CA PRO A 28 -45.43 35.14 -11.19
C PRO A 28 -45.60 33.98 -10.18
N THR A 29 -44.55 33.27 -9.76
CA THR A 29 -43.84 33.49 -8.48
C THR A 29 -42.84 32.33 -8.28
N GLU A 30 -41.64 32.65 -7.77
CA GLU A 30 -40.56 31.74 -7.39
C GLU A 30 -41.01 30.45 -6.68
N ARG A 31 -40.53 29.30 -7.16
CA ARG A 31 -40.17 28.17 -6.30
C ARG A 31 -38.90 27.51 -6.81
N LYS A 32 -37.87 27.53 -5.95
CA LYS A 32 -36.71 26.65 -6.03
C LYS A 32 -37.20 25.20 -6.06
N GLU A 33 -37.05 24.52 -7.19
CA GLU A 33 -37.14 23.07 -7.21
C GLU A 33 -35.73 22.49 -7.23
N LYS A 34 -35.45 21.86 -6.09
CA LYS A 34 -34.21 21.27 -5.63
C LYS A 34 -33.91 20.07 -6.52
N ALA A 35 -32.72 20.03 -7.12
CA ALA A 35 -32.23 18.83 -7.79
C ALA A 35 -32.30 17.65 -6.80
N THR A 36 -33.06 16.63 -7.17
CA THR A 36 -33.20 15.38 -6.41
C THR A 36 -31.82 14.73 -6.34
N SER A 37 -31.20 14.80 -5.15
CA SER A 37 -30.03 14.01 -4.80
C SER A 37 -30.39 12.54 -4.98
N ALA A 38 -29.65 11.83 -5.82
CA ALA A 38 -29.73 10.37 -5.86
C ALA A 38 -29.39 9.84 -4.46
N GLU A 39 -30.34 9.16 -3.81
CA GLU A 39 -30.08 8.39 -2.61
C GLU A 39 -29.17 7.21 -2.99
N GLN A 40 -27.88 7.37 -2.76
CA GLN A 40 -26.93 6.28 -2.83
C GLN A 40 -27.10 5.41 -1.58
N LYS A 41 -27.50 4.16 -1.74
CA LYS A 41 -27.54 3.18 -0.64
C LYS A 41 -26.13 3.03 -0.07
N ASP A 42 -26.02 3.18 1.24
CA ASP A 42 -24.86 2.74 2.03
C ASP A 42 -24.64 1.25 1.78
N VAL A 43 -23.57 0.91 1.05
CA VAL A 43 -23.09 -0.47 0.95
C VAL A 43 -22.15 -0.68 2.12
N SER A 44 -22.72 -0.99 3.28
CA SER A 44 -21.95 -1.53 4.39
C SER A 44 -21.48 -2.93 3.99
N ASN A 45 -20.34 -2.99 3.31
CA ASN A 45 -19.64 -4.25 3.15
C ASN A 45 -18.97 -4.54 4.50
N LYS A 46 -19.71 -5.19 5.38
CA LYS A 46 -19.16 -5.78 6.60
C LYS A 46 -18.19 -6.85 6.15
N SER A 47 -16.91 -6.50 6.05
CA SER A 47 -15.82 -7.44 5.88
C SER A 47 -15.89 -8.42 7.05
N GLU A 48 -16.31 -9.64 6.75
CA GLU A 48 -16.09 -10.78 7.64
C GLU A 48 -14.57 -10.84 7.85
N LYS A 49 -14.15 -10.48 9.06
CA LYS A 49 -12.77 -10.62 9.48
C LYS A 49 -12.56 -12.12 9.64
N ASP A 50 -12.14 -12.77 8.57
CA ASP A 50 -11.51 -14.08 8.68
C ASP A 50 -10.38 -13.91 9.70
N GLU A 51 -10.51 -14.56 10.87
CA GLU A 51 -9.43 -14.73 11.83
C GLU A 51 -8.39 -15.66 11.20
N LYS A 52 -7.72 -15.17 10.16
CA LYS A 52 -6.50 -15.77 9.64
C LYS A 52 -5.48 -15.64 10.76
N SER A 53 -5.02 -16.79 11.26
CA SER A 53 -4.17 -16.87 12.45
C SER A 53 -2.84 -16.15 12.22
N THR A 54 -2.79 -14.86 12.49
CA THR A 54 -1.54 -14.16 12.71
C THR A 54 -0.88 -14.86 13.90
N LEU A 55 0.27 -15.50 13.68
CA LEU A 55 1.02 -16.14 14.76
C LEU A 55 1.37 -15.04 15.78
N ASN A 56 0.62 -14.97 16.87
CA ASN A 56 0.76 -13.96 17.91
C ASN A 56 2.00 -14.24 18.75
N LEU A 57 3.16 -13.93 18.18
CA LEU A 57 4.47 -13.95 18.82
C LEU A 57 4.72 -12.59 19.49
N SER A 58 4.77 -12.57 20.82
CA SER A 58 4.94 -11.34 21.63
C SER A 58 6.08 -11.41 22.64
N LYS A 59 6.66 -12.59 22.88
CA LYS A 59 7.79 -12.78 23.80
C LYS A 59 8.99 -13.42 23.10
N VAL A 60 10.19 -12.88 23.29
CA VAL A 60 11.43 -13.47 22.75
C VAL A 60 11.57 -14.93 23.20
N GLY A 61 11.94 -15.80 22.26
CA GLY A 61 12.01 -17.26 22.43
C GLY A 61 10.66 -17.98 22.34
N GLN A 62 9.54 -17.26 22.23
CA GLN A 62 8.24 -17.86 22.00
C GLN A 62 8.22 -18.56 20.64
N LYS A 63 7.69 -19.78 20.62
CA LYS A 63 7.51 -20.59 19.41
C LYS A 63 6.03 -20.67 19.06
N ALA A 64 5.74 -20.74 17.77
CA ALA A 64 4.39 -20.98 17.27
C ALA A 64 4.42 -21.98 16.11
N LYS A 65 3.34 -22.77 15.99
CA LYS A 65 3.18 -23.79 14.95
C LYS A 65 1.85 -23.60 14.26
N ALA A 66 1.87 -23.61 12.93
CA ALA A 66 0.66 -23.59 12.10
C ALA A 66 0.94 -24.32 10.79
N ASP A 67 -0.01 -25.14 10.34
CA ASP A 67 0.04 -25.85 9.06
C ASP A 67 1.34 -26.63 8.82
N GLY A 68 1.95 -27.19 9.86
CA GLY A 68 3.21 -27.92 9.76
C GLY A 68 4.47 -27.07 9.64
N ASN A 69 4.33 -25.74 9.69
CA ASN A 69 5.42 -24.78 9.88
C ASN A 69 5.67 -24.54 11.38
N GLU A 70 6.88 -24.12 11.73
CA GLU A 70 7.27 -23.70 13.07
C GLU A 70 8.10 -22.41 12.98
N ALA A 71 7.75 -21.42 13.81
CA ALA A 71 8.45 -20.15 13.90
C ALA A 71 8.82 -19.81 15.34
N GLU A 72 9.86 -19.00 15.53
CA GLU A 72 10.37 -18.54 16.82
C GLU A 72 10.70 -17.06 16.78
N LEU A 73 10.27 -16.32 17.82
CA LEU A 73 10.53 -14.90 17.94
C LEU A 73 11.94 -14.64 18.47
N MET A 74 12.80 -14.04 17.64
CA MET A 74 14.20 -13.79 17.98
C MET A 74 14.40 -12.40 18.61
N LYS A 75 13.71 -11.38 18.09
CA LYS A 75 13.72 -10.01 18.61
C LYS A 75 12.35 -9.36 18.43
N ILE A 76 11.97 -8.47 19.34
CA ILE A 76 10.76 -7.66 19.23
C ILE A 76 11.00 -6.27 19.81
N LYS A 77 10.49 -5.26 19.10
CA LYS A 77 10.41 -3.89 19.55
C LYS A 77 9.01 -3.35 19.34
N GLU A 78 8.36 -2.94 20.42
CA GLU A 78 7.19 -2.06 20.33
C GLU A 78 7.67 -0.64 20.02
N VAL A 79 7.21 -0.08 18.91
CA VAL A 79 7.64 1.22 18.38
C VAL A 79 6.56 2.27 18.64
N ASN A 80 5.36 2.06 18.09
CA ASN A 80 4.21 2.97 18.16
C ASN A 80 4.55 4.44 17.83
N GLN A 81 5.31 4.64 16.75
CA GLN A 81 5.71 5.96 16.28
C GLN A 81 5.20 6.21 14.87
N THR A 82 4.76 7.44 14.62
CA THR A 82 4.25 7.89 13.32
C THR A 82 5.31 8.70 12.60
N VAL A 83 5.57 8.32 11.36
CA VAL A 83 6.35 9.08 10.38
C VAL A 83 5.37 9.90 9.53
N ASP A 84 5.59 11.21 9.47
CA ASP A 84 4.77 12.12 8.65
C ASP A 84 5.31 12.15 7.22
N ILE A 85 4.51 11.63 6.29
CA ILE A 85 4.79 11.56 4.85
C ILE A 85 3.63 12.26 4.15
N ALA A 86 3.39 13.52 4.50
CA ALA A 86 2.19 14.27 4.15
C ALA A 86 1.68 14.01 2.71
N PRO A 87 0.38 13.77 2.49
CA PRO A 87 -0.69 13.71 3.49
C PRO A 87 -0.82 12.34 4.18
N ILE A 88 0.13 11.43 3.97
CA ILE A 88 0.15 10.10 4.60
C ILE A 88 0.76 10.18 6.00
N LYS A 89 0.09 9.54 6.96
CA LYS A 89 0.67 9.20 8.27
C LYS A 89 0.98 7.71 8.32
N TYR A 90 2.26 7.36 8.42
CA TYR A 90 2.69 5.97 8.52
C TYR A 90 3.12 5.65 9.94
N THR A 91 2.36 4.81 10.64
CA THR A 91 2.66 4.41 12.02
C THR A 91 3.29 3.04 12.05
N VAL A 92 4.54 2.96 12.50
CA VAL A 92 5.23 1.71 12.81
C VAL A 92 4.76 1.26 14.20
N LYS A 93 4.02 0.14 14.26
CA LYS A 93 3.51 -0.41 15.52
C LYS A 93 4.59 -1.19 16.24
N ASN A 94 5.15 -2.21 15.57
CA ASN A 94 6.26 -3.00 16.08
C ASN A 94 7.17 -3.50 14.96
N MET A 95 8.37 -3.91 15.36
CA MET A 95 9.33 -4.63 14.52
C MET A 95 9.71 -5.94 15.21
N LYS A 96 9.76 -7.03 14.44
CA LYS A 96 10.16 -8.36 14.93
C LYS A 96 11.21 -8.95 14.02
N ILE A 97 12.12 -9.74 14.60
CA ILE A 97 12.93 -10.69 13.85
C ILE A 97 12.46 -12.08 14.21
N ILE A 98 12.08 -12.87 13.21
CA ILE A 98 11.49 -14.19 13.38
C ILE A 98 12.33 -15.23 12.64
N LYS A 99 12.57 -16.37 13.29
CA LYS A 99 13.20 -17.55 12.71
C LYS A 99 12.14 -18.54 12.28
N MET A 100 12.22 -19.03 11.05
CA MET A 100 11.44 -20.16 10.58
C MET A 100 12.21 -21.45 10.92
N ASN A 101 11.83 -22.10 12.02
CA ASN A 101 12.46 -23.34 12.49
C ASN A 101 12.09 -24.56 11.64
N LYS A 102 10.89 -24.54 11.05
CA LYS A 102 10.41 -25.58 10.15
C LYS A 102 9.51 -24.97 9.09
N VAL A 103 9.77 -25.33 7.83
CA VAL A 103 8.95 -24.93 6.69
C VAL A 103 8.41 -26.21 6.03
N ASN A 104 7.11 -26.27 5.78
CA ASN A 104 6.50 -27.37 5.04
C ASN A 104 6.78 -27.23 3.53
N LYS A 105 6.63 -28.30 2.75
CA LYS A 105 6.95 -28.30 1.31
C LYS A 105 6.18 -27.27 0.47
N SER A 106 4.91 -27.03 0.82
CA SER A 106 4.06 -26.06 0.12
C SER A 106 4.58 -24.63 0.34
N THR A 107 4.89 -24.31 1.59
CA THR A 107 5.43 -23.02 2.03
C THR A 107 6.84 -22.83 1.47
N GLU A 108 7.66 -23.88 1.44
CA GLU A 108 9.01 -23.84 0.85
C GLU A 108 8.98 -23.38 -0.61
N SER A 109 8.11 -23.98 -1.43
CA SER A 109 7.97 -23.61 -2.84
C SER A 109 7.57 -22.14 -3.02
N PHE A 110 6.75 -21.62 -2.11
CA PHE A 110 6.38 -20.20 -2.07
C PHE A 110 7.57 -19.32 -1.67
N LEU A 111 8.28 -19.64 -0.59
CA LEU A 111 9.37 -18.83 -0.04
C LEU A 111 10.64 -18.81 -0.92
N LEU A 112 10.86 -19.83 -1.75
CA LEU A 112 11.97 -19.83 -2.73
C LEU A 112 11.91 -18.64 -3.70
N GLN A 113 10.70 -18.15 -4.02
CA GLN A 113 10.51 -16.97 -4.88
C GLN A 113 11.09 -15.69 -4.28
N TYR A 114 11.16 -15.61 -2.94
CA TYR A 114 11.59 -14.42 -2.19
C TYR A 114 13.03 -14.54 -1.67
N THR A 115 13.58 -15.75 -1.61
CA THR A 115 14.97 -15.99 -1.17
C THR A 115 15.96 -16.06 -2.33
N GLY A 116 15.48 -16.21 -3.58
CA GLY A 116 16.29 -16.20 -4.79
C GLY A 116 17.21 -17.42 -4.96
N GLY A 117 17.03 -18.46 -4.14
CA GLY A 117 17.82 -19.69 -4.14
C GLY A 117 17.06 -20.90 -4.69
N SER A 118 17.79 -21.99 -4.98
CA SER A 118 17.19 -23.28 -5.31
C SER A 118 16.78 -24.10 -4.08
N ASN A 119 17.28 -23.72 -2.89
CA ASN A 119 16.93 -24.29 -1.60
C ASN A 119 16.81 -23.15 -0.58
N LEU A 120 16.00 -23.34 0.46
CA LEU A 120 15.94 -22.38 1.56
C LEU A 120 17.26 -22.37 2.35
N PRO A 121 17.73 -21.20 2.80
CA PRO A 121 18.82 -21.11 3.75
C PRO A 121 18.56 -21.96 5.01
N GLU A 122 19.61 -22.56 5.56
CA GLU A 122 19.53 -23.36 6.80
C GLU A 122 18.97 -22.53 7.97
N ASN A 123 19.37 -21.26 8.06
CA ASN A 123 18.83 -20.30 9.02
C ASN A 123 17.98 -19.27 8.30
N LEU A 124 16.69 -19.56 8.19
CA LEU A 124 15.73 -18.67 7.54
C LEU A 124 15.17 -17.66 8.55
N HIS A 125 15.67 -16.43 8.47
CA HIS A 125 15.23 -15.30 9.29
C HIS A 125 14.55 -14.24 8.44
N TYR A 126 13.58 -13.55 9.02
CA TYR A 126 12.98 -12.37 8.40
C TYR A 126 12.70 -11.27 9.42
N ILE A 127 12.75 -10.02 8.96
CA ILE A 127 12.19 -8.90 9.68
C ILE A 127 10.71 -8.77 9.32
N GLN A 128 9.86 -8.61 10.33
CA GLN A 128 8.45 -8.25 10.20
C GLN A 128 8.25 -6.84 10.75
N ILE A 129 7.58 -5.98 9.99
CA ILE A 129 7.23 -4.62 10.39
C ILE A 129 5.72 -4.50 10.33
N GLN A 130 5.06 -4.35 11.48
CA GLN A 130 3.61 -4.14 11.54
C GLN A 130 3.32 -2.63 11.55
N TYR A 131 2.34 -2.21 10.76
CA TYR A 131 2.06 -0.79 10.56
C TYR A 131 0.57 -0.47 10.45
N SER A 132 0.25 0.82 10.54
CA SER A 132 -0.97 1.40 9.99
C SER A 132 -0.65 2.64 9.18
N VAL A 133 -1.36 2.84 8.09
CA VAL A 133 -1.15 3.95 7.16
C VAL A 133 -2.48 4.68 6.94
N GLU A 134 -2.46 6.00 7.04
CA GLU A 134 -3.64 6.85 6.94
C GLU A 134 -3.41 7.97 5.94
N ASN A 135 -4.28 8.11 4.93
CA ASN A 135 -4.38 9.34 4.16
C ASN A 135 -5.27 10.32 4.91
N THR A 136 -4.70 11.47 5.28
CA THR A 136 -5.41 12.50 6.05
C THR A 136 -6.09 13.55 5.16
N SER A 137 -5.88 13.49 3.84
CA SER A 137 -6.47 14.42 2.88
C SER A 137 -7.76 13.88 2.25
N ASP A 138 -8.62 14.79 1.78
CA ASP A 138 -9.78 14.42 0.97
C ASP A 138 -9.41 14.08 -0.48
N GLN A 139 -8.16 14.28 -0.88
CA GLN A 139 -7.65 13.97 -2.21
C GLN A 139 -7.18 12.51 -2.28
N ASN A 140 -7.23 11.94 -3.48
CA ASN A 140 -6.65 10.62 -3.73
C ASN A 140 -5.13 10.71 -3.72
N VAL A 141 -4.49 9.69 -3.16
CA VAL A 141 -3.02 9.60 -3.06
C VAL A 141 -2.60 8.20 -3.47
N ASP A 142 -1.56 8.11 -4.28
CA ASP A 142 -0.87 6.85 -4.54
C ASP A 142 0.44 6.82 -3.75
N PHE A 143 0.60 5.77 -2.95
CA PHE A 143 1.70 5.57 -2.02
C PHE A 143 2.00 4.07 -1.91
N SER A 144 3.17 3.66 -2.40
CA SER A 144 3.57 2.25 -2.44
C SER A 144 4.04 1.69 -1.09
N GLY A 145 4.00 2.49 -0.02
CA GLY A 145 4.40 2.05 1.31
C GLY A 145 5.92 2.12 1.53
N LEU A 146 6.43 1.10 2.21
CA LEU A 146 7.85 0.94 2.51
C LEU A 146 8.60 0.55 1.22
N ASP A 147 9.62 1.32 0.85
CA ASP A 147 10.46 1.04 -0.32
C ASP A 147 11.64 0.14 0.06
N LYS A 148 12.38 0.52 1.11
CA LYS A 148 13.58 -0.21 1.55
C LYS A 148 13.69 -0.28 3.08
N VAL A 149 14.36 -1.32 3.54
CA VAL A 149 14.87 -1.44 4.91
C VAL A 149 16.37 -1.55 4.86
N VAL A 150 17.08 -0.71 5.64
CA VAL A 150 18.53 -0.79 5.81
C VAL A 150 18.82 -1.15 7.26
N LEU A 151 19.44 -2.30 7.49
CA LEU A 151 19.82 -2.76 8.82
C LEU A 151 21.19 -2.18 9.22
N ASN A 152 21.47 -2.11 10.52
CA ASN A 152 22.75 -1.58 11.06
C ASN A 152 23.99 -2.33 10.56
N ASN A 153 23.85 -3.58 10.13
CA ASN A 153 24.94 -4.37 9.55
C ASN A 153 25.22 -4.04 8.07
N GLY A 154 24.52 -3.06 7.49
CA GLY A 154 24.65 -2.65 6.10
C GLY A 154 23.81 -3.46 5.11
N GLU A 155 23.06 -4.46 5.57
CA GLU A 155 22.12 -5.21 4.73
C GLU A 155 20.99 -4.30 4.26
N GLN A 156 20.73 -4.30 2.94
CA GLN A 156 19.67 -3.53 2.30
C GLN A 156 18.64 -4.47 1.73
N LEU A 157 17.38 -4.30 2.15
CA LEU A 157 16.25 -5.11 1.74
C LEU A 157 15.32 -4.23 0.91
N ASN A 158 15.03 -4.66 -0.33
CA ASN A 158 14.00 -4.02 -1.13
C ASN A 158 12.64 -4.59 -0.68
N ALA A 159 11.75 -3.73 -0.18
CA ALA A 159 10.43 -4.14 0.27
C ALA A 159 9.45 -4.31 -0.91
N ILE A 160 9.54 -3.43 -1.91
CA ILE A 160 8.69 -3.50 -3.10
C ILE A 160 9.03 -4.76 -3.89
N GLY A 161 8.04 -5.66 -3.98
CA GLY A 161 8.16 -6.92 -4.71
C GLY A 161 8.82 -8.07 -3.95
N ASN A 162 9.43 -7.84 -2.78
CA ASN A 162 9.96 -8.93 -1.93
C ASN A 162 9.26 -9.10 -0.59
N ASP A 163 8.18 -8.35 -0.35
CA ASP A 163 7.30 -8.62 0.79
C ASP A 163 6.60 -9.97 0.61
N PHE A 164 7.02 -10.96 1.40
CA PHE A 164 6.44 -12.30 1.33
C PHE A 164 5.19 -12.46 2.20
N ILE A 165 4.91 -11.49 3.09
CA ILE A 165 3.67 -11.46 3.86
C ILE A 165 2.61 -10.76 3.00
N TRP A 166 2.13 -11.50 2.02
CA TRP A 166 1.18 -10.98 1.06
C TRP A 166 -0.26 -11.09 1.59
N GLU A 167 -0.91 -9.94 1.79
CA GLU A 167 -2.34 -9.82 2.01
C GLU A 167 -2.95 -8.98 0.87
N LYS A 168 -4.10 -9.43 0.35
CA LYS A 168 -4.71 -8.84 -0.85
C LYS A 168 -5.16 -7.41 -0.60
N GLU A 169 -5.61 -7.14 0.61
CA GLU A 169 -6.13 -5.86 1.09
C GLU A 169 -5.02 -4.82 1.29
N ASP A 170 -3.78 -5.27 1.52
CA ASP A 170 -2.62 -4.43 1.83
C ASP A 170 -1.86 -3.95 0.58
N ASN A 171 -2.15 -4.54 -0.59
CA ASN A 171 -1.37 -4.31 -1.81
C ASN A 171 -1.86 -3.15 -2.68
N ASP A 172 -3.01 -2.54 -2.37
CA ASP A 172 -3.46 -1.37 -3.13
C ASP A 172 -2.71 -0.12 -2.67
N SER A 173 -1.83 0.40 -3.52
CA SER A 173 -1.07 1.61 -3.27
C SER A 173 -1.95 2.87 -3.26
N LYS A 174 -3.20 2.78 -3.74
CA LYS A 174 -4.12 3.91 -3.82
C LYS A 174 -4.92 4.10 -2.53
N PHE A 175 -5.02 5.35 -2.12
CA PHE A 175 -5.81 5.84 -1.00
C PHE A 175 -6.87 6.78 -1.57
N TYR A 176 -8.13 6.34 -1.58
CA TYR A 176 -9.24 7.14 -2.10
C TYR A 176 -9.82 8.03 -1.00
N GLY A 177 -9.43 9.31 -1.00
CA GLY A 177 -9.72 10.25 0.08
C GLY A 177 -9.21 9.77 1.45
N LYS A 178 -9.93 10.15 2.51
CA LYS A 178 -9.57 9.81 3.90
C LYS A 178 -9.82 8.34 4.19
N VAL A 179 -8.75 7.55 4.22
CA VAL A 179 -8.83 6.12 4.52
C VAL A 179 -7.62 5.68 5.33
N LYS A 180 -7.84 4.70 6.20
CA LYS A 180 -6.81 4.04 6.99
C LYS A 180 -6.72 2.57 6.61
N LYS A 181 -5.49 2.08 6.42
CA LYS A 181 -5.17 0.67 6.21
C LYS A 181 -4.23 0.20 7.32
N GLU A 182 -4.23 -1.09 7.61
CA GLU A 182 -3.29 -1.73 8.53
C GLU A 182 -2.69 -2.93 7.83
N GLY A 183 -1.43 -3.26 8.13
CA GLY A 183 -0.78 -4.37 7.46
C GLY A 183 0.55 -4.73 8.09
N SER A 184 1.28 -5.61 7.42
CA SER A 184 2.65 -5.94 7.78
C SER A 184 3.51 -6.22 6.58
N VAL A 185 4.80 -5.84 6.66
CA VAL A 185 5.82 -6.20 5.67
C VAL A 185 6.70 -7.29 6.26
N GLY A 186 7.00 -8.34 5.48
CA GLY A 186 7.96 -9.39 5.82
C GLY A 186 9.08 -9.49 4.80
N LEU A 187 10.34 -9.34 5.24
CA LEU A 187 11.52 -9.40 4.36
C LEU A 187 12.57 -10.35 4.93
N PHE A 188 13.05 -11.28 4.11
CA PHE A 188 14.12 -12.19 4.51
C PHE A 188 15.43 -11.43 4.75
N ILE A 189 16.12 -11.80 5.83
CA ILE A 189 17.41 -11.24 6.22
C ILE A 189 18.49 -12.31 6.20
N LYS A 190 19.72 -11.92 5.89
CA LYS A 190 20.91 -12.78 5.89
C LYS A 190 21.70 -12.64 7.18
N GLY A 191 21.64 -11.47 7.83
CA GLY A 191 22.31 -11.22 9.11
C GLY A 191 21.82 -12.11 10.26
N LYS A 192 22.67 -12.31 11.26
CA LYS A 192 22.23 -13.00 12.49
C LYS A 192 21.34 -12.09 13.32
N PRO A 193 20.21 -12.58 13.87
CA PRO A 193 19.29 -11.76 14.63
C PRO A 193 19.97 -10.95 15.74
N GLU A 194 20.90 -11.53 16.49
CA GLU A 194 21.63 -10.91 17.59
C GLU A 194 22.46 -9.68 17.17
N GLU A 195 22.97 -9.64 15.94
CA GLU A 195 23.79 -8.55 15.39
C GLU A 195 22.94 -7.35 14.91
N ILE A 196 21.63 -7.56 14.72
CA ILE A 196 20.71 -6.51 14.24
C ILE A 196 20.23 -5.63 15.40
N THR A 197 20.66 -4.37 15.47
CA THR A 197 20.31 -3.42 16.53
C THR A 197 19.41 -2.29 16.05
N SER A 198 19.39 -1.99 14.75
CA SER A 198 18.50 -0.97 14.19
C SER A 198 18.04 -1.31 12.78
N ALA A 199 16.93 -0.68 12.40
CA ALA A 199 16.39 -0.70 11.06
C ALA A 199 16.03 0.73 10.64
N LYS A 200 16.63 1.20 9.55
CA LYS A 200 16.23 2.42 8.87
C LYS A 200 15.22 2.07 7.78
N LEU A 201 14.02 2.62 7.90
CA LEU A 201 12.93 2.47 6.97
C LEU A 201 12.96 3.63 5.99
N ILE A 202 12.93 3.33 4.70
CA ILE A 202 12.84 4.30 3.60
C ILE A 202 11.49 4.10 2.94
N PHE A 203 10.68 5.14 2.94
CA PHE A 203 9.32 5.11 2.42
C PHE A 203 9.28 5.70 1.01
N SER A 204 8.39 5.15 0.17
CA SER A 204 8.13 5.69 -1.16
C SER A 204 7.65 7.15 -1.11
N ASN A 205 7.73 7.85 -2.24
CA ASN A 205 7.09 9.14 -2.40
C ASN A 205 5.56 8.99 -2.43
N THR A 206 4.84 10.06 -2.13
CA THR A 206 3.40 10.16 -2.39
C THR A 206 3.20 10.87 -3.72
N VAL A 207 2.29 10.36 -4.54
CA VAL A 207 1.97 10.96 -5.85
C VAL A 207 0.48 11.19 -6.01
N ASN A 208 0.14 12.21 -6.78
CA ASN A 208 -1.22 12.37 -7.26
C ASN A 208 -1.49 11.25 -8.27
N PRO A 209 -2.46 10.35 -8.03
CA PRO A 209 -2.80 9.30 -8.99
C PRO A 209 -3.31 9.87 -10.32
N GLU A 210 -3.77 11.11 -10.32
CA GLU A 210 -4.10 11.91 -11.50
C GLU A 210 -2.88 12.76 -11.89
N GLY A 211 -2.30 12.52 -13.06
CA GLY A 211 -1.16 13.29 -13.57
C GLY A 211 0.22 12.87 -13.03
N TYR A 212 0.30 11.98 -12.03
CA TYR A 212 1.54 11.40 -11.49
C TYR A 212 2.53 12.41 -10.91
N GLU A 213 2.05 13.59 -10.51
CA GLU A 213 2.87 14.60 -9.86
C GLU A 213 3.25 14.15 -8.44
N THR A 214 4.51 14.34 -8.05
CA THR A 214 4.94 14.05 -6.68
C THR A 214 4.36 15.08 -5.72
N ILE A 215 3.64 14.61 -4.70
CA ILE A 215 3.10 15.42 -3.60
C ILE A 215 4.20 15.60 -2.54
N THR A 216 4.72 14.49 -2.02
CA THR A 216 5.82 14.47 -1.05
C THR A 216 6.89 13.48 -1.49
N LYS A 217 8.15 13.93 -1.43
CA LYS A 217 9.31 13.08 -1.73
C LYS A 217 9.49 11.99 -0.67
N GLU A 218 10.29 10.99 -0.99
CA GLU A 218 10.68 9.93 -0.07
C GLU A 218 11.05 10.46 1.32
N GLN A 219 10.64 9.74 2.35
CA GLN A 219 10.99 10.01 3.74
C GLN A 219 11.70 8.81 4.33
N GLN A 220 12.42 9.01 5.42
CA GLN A 220 13.08 7.92 6.13
C GLN A 220 13.03 8.12 7.64
N ALA A 221 13.01 7.01 8.37
CA ALA A 221 13.07 7.00 9.83
C ALA A 221 13.88 5.80 10.30
N GLU A 222 14.65 5.95 11.37
CA GLU A 222 15.43 4.85 11.96
C GLU A 222 14.88 4.48 13.34
N PHE A 223 14.74 3.18 13.57
CA PHE A 223 14.23 2.62 14.82
C PHE A 223 15.24 1.62 15.38
N GLN A 224 15.44 1.67 16.69
CA GLN A 224 16.31 0.74 17.43
C GLN A 224 15.48 -0.45 17.94
N PHE A 225 16.06 -1.65 17.90
CA PHE A 225 15.50 -2.86 18.51
C PHE A 225 15.62 -2.86 20.04
#